data_AF-A0A8H7RGE2-F1
#
_entry.id   AF-A0A8H7RGE2-F1
#
_cell.length_a   1.000
_cell.length_b   1.000
_cell.length_c   1.000
_cell.angle_alpha   90.00
_cell.angle_beta   90.00
_cell.angle_gamma   90.00
#
_symmetry.space_group_name_H-M   'P 1'
#
loop_
_entity.id
_entity.type
_entity.pdbx_description
1 polymer ?
#
loop_
_entity_poly.entity_id
_entity_poly.type
_entity_poly.pdbx_seq_one_letter_code
_entity_poly.pdbx_strand_id
1 'polypeptide(L)'
;MSNSKQSISEIEAGLPINVSKVSDQLTDTIVSSYGNITSKFIYKSSWCSRIAQVLSKSNISYNKPKPNWENISMLINDKRLGIVHPNIQPFEAFPITNDEPAGVSKNSSSLNASSSASPAPKQPRLSLPDKDYIKKSYEDFNETSMWKLSSGVVVEKKMEEFALACDFEHPVHSLVLDLGDESWKKYFSDQDIAEMMNYNEKKLPELPAELNNLILEARKLPDADSFKQYLKQEFGSTACEWAKDTVLAYIKLFKYQKLPLNHQTEGDMLRRIWFFSRGEKSSKSSCVSRNLGRTLAAIEKMDRKFTGRKVDMPQACA
;
A
#
# COMPACT_ATOMS: atom_id res chain seq x y z
N MET A 1 -7.64 -22.33 27.04
CA MET A 1 -7.12 -23.71 27.10
C MET A 1 -7.26 -24.51 25.79
N SER A 2 -7.94 -24.01 24.74
CA SER A 2 -8.03 -24.72 23.45
C SER A 2 -6.80 -24.56 22.53
N ASN A 3 -6.07 -23.45 22.60
CA ASN A 3 -5.02 -23.14 21.61
C ASN A 3 -3.67 -23.83 21.88
N SER A 4 -3.46 -24.42 23.06
CA SER A 4 -2.25 -25.21 23.36
C SER A 4 -2.27 -26.59 22.71
N LYS A 5 -3.44 -27.08 22.27
CA LYS A 5 -3.57 -28.41 21.67
C LYS A 5 -3.07 -28.47 20.22
N GLN A 6 -3.19 -27.37 19.48
CA GLN A 6 -2.84 -27.33 18.05
C GLN A 6 -1.33 -27.33 17.80
N SER A 7 -0.56 -26.71 18.70
CA SER A 7 0.91 -26.72 18.66
C SER A 7 1.49 -28.05 19.15
N ILE A 8 0.75 -28.82 19.95
CA ILE A 8 1.16 -30.17 20.39
C ILE A 8 0.91 -31.20 19.28
N SER A 9 -0.18 -31.08 18.52
CA SER A 9 -0.46 -31.99 17.39
C SER A 9 0.53 -31.88 16.22
N GLU A 10 1.16 -30.71 16.00
CA GLU A 10 2.21 -30.56 14.97
C GLU A 10 3.55 -31.21 15.40
N ILE A 11 3.81 -31.36 16.70
CA ILE A 11 5.00 -32.03 17.25
C ILE A 11 4.92 -33.56 17.01
N GLU A 12 3.72 -34.15 17.09
CA GLU A 12 3.50 -35.57 16.82
C GLU A 12 3.64 -35.94 15.33
N ALA A 13 3.54 -34.96 14.42
CA ALA A 13 3.59 -35.17 12.97
C ALA A 13 4.99 -35.00 12.34
N GLY A 14 6.03 -34.70 13.13
CA GLY A 14 7.41 -34.57 12.63
C GLY A 14 7.68 -33.37 11.71
N LEU A 15 6.76 -32.40 11.64
CA LEU A 15 6.91 -31.20 10.80
C LEU A 15 7.70 -30.11 11.55
N PRO A 16 8.63 -29.40 10.87
CA PRO A 16 9.43 -28.37 11.53
C PRO A 16 8.56 -27.18 11.95
N ILE A 17 8.64 -26.79 13.23
CA ILE A 17 7.87 -25.67 13.76
C ILE A 17 8.36 -24.35 13.14
N ASN A 18 7.42 -23.49 12.76
CA ASN A 18 7.71 -22.18 12.19
C ASN A 18 7.72 -21.10 13.29
N VAL A 19 8.86 -20.42 13.48
CA VAL A 19 9.03 -19.32 14.45
C VAL A 19 8.02 -18.18 14.25
N SER A 20 7.53 -17.96 13.02
CA SER A 20 6.46 -16.99 12.73
C SER A 20 5.15 -17.38 13.40
N LYS A 21 4.70 -18.64 13.26
CA LYS A 21 3.46 -19.11 13.89
C LYS A 21 3.52 -18.99 15.42
N VAL A 22 4.68 -19.33 16.01
CA VAL A 22 4.88 -19.20 17.47
C VAL A 22 4.85 -17.73 17.89
N SER A 23 5.42 -16.83 17.09
CA SER A 23 5.36 -15.38 17.35
C SER A 23 3.92 -14.85 17.28
N ASP A 24 3.14 -15.32 16.30
CA ASP A 24 1.73 -14.95 16.13
C ASP A 24 0.88 -15.44 17.31
N GLN A 25 1.09 -16.67 17.77
CA GLN A 25 0.42 -17.23 18.96
C GLN A 25 0.78 -16.51 20.26
N LEU A 26 2.01 -15.98 20.35
CA LEU A 26 2.49 -15.24 21.52
C LEU A 26 2.20 -13.73 21.44
N THR A 27 1.48 -13.26 20.41
CA THR A 27 1.20 -11.84 20.16
C THR A 27 0.72 -11.12 21.41
N ASP A 28 -0.31 -11.64 22.09
CA ASP A 28 -0.87 -11.00 23.28
C ASP A 28 0.13 -10.90 24.43
N THR A 29 0.98 -11.92 24.60
CA THR A 29 2.03 -11.95 25.64
C THR A 29 3.16 -10.97 25.30
N ILE A 30 3.55 -10.90 24.04
CA ILE A 30 4.57 -9.97 23.54
C ILE A 30 4.09 -8.52 23.66
N VAL A 31 2.84 -8.23 23.30
CA VAL A 31 2.24 -6.89 23.45
C VAL A 31 2.07 -6.52 24.93
N SER A 32 1.64 -7.47 25.75
CA SER A 32 1.40 -7.25 27.19
C SER A 32 2.69 -6.99 27.97
N SER A 33 3.78 -7.69 27.64
CA SER A 33 5.06 -7.59 28.34
C SER A 33 5.98 -6.46 27.88
N TYR A 34 5.58 -5.67 26.86
CA TYR A 34 6.38 -4.54 26.41
C TYR A 34 6.23 -3.34 27.35
N GLY A 35 7.30 -3.01 28.08
CA GLY A 35 7.34 -1.95 29.09
C GLY A 35 7.80 -0.57 28.62
N ASN A 36 7.91 -0.32 27.31
CA ASN A 36 8.42 0.94 26.71
C ASN A 36 9.87 1.37 27.07
N ILE A 37 10.59 0.60 27.90
CA ILE A 37 11.96 0.94 28.35
C ILE A 37 13.03 0.63 27.28
N THR A 38 12.76 -0.30 26.37
CA THR A 38 13.73 -0.79 25.38
C THR A 38 13.28 -0.48 23.97
N SER A 39 14.20 -0.14 23.06
CA SER A 39 13.90 0.05 21.63
C SER A 39 13.14 -1.15 21.05
N LYS A 40 12.11 -0.90 20.23
CA LYS A 40 11.31 -1.94 19.53
C LYS A 40 12.19 -2.93 18.75
N PHE A 41 13.32 -2.46 18.22
CA PHE A 41 14.27 -3.31 17.49
C PHE A 41 14.96 -4.33 18.42
N ILE A 42 15.46 -3.87 19.56
CA ILE A 42 16.11 -4.71 20.58
C ILE A 42 15.10 -5.70 21.17
N TYR A 43 13.89 -5.21 21.45
CA TYR A 43 12.81 -6.02 21.98
C TYR A 43 12.39 -7.15 21.02
N LYS A 44 12.23 -6.83 19.74
CA LYS A 44 11.98 -7.80 18.66
C LYS A 44 13.10 -8.85 18.58
N SER A 45 14.35 -8.41 18.58
CA SER A 45 15.51 -9.32 18.51
C SER A 45 15.56 -10.26 19.72
N SER A 46 15.29 -9.73 20.93
CA SER A 46 15.26 -10.50 22.17
C SER A 46 14.19 -11.59 22.14
N TRP A 47 12.98 -11.28 21.67
CA TRP A 47 11.90 -12.27 21.55
C TRP A 47 12.19 -13.35 20.51
N CYS A 48 12.73 -12.98 19.35
CA CYS A 48 13.14 -13.96 18.34
C CYS A 48 14.22 -14.91 18.90
N SER A 49 15.21 -14.37 19.62
CA SER A 49 16.24 -15.18 20.29
C SER A 49 15.69 -16.08 21.38
N ARG A 50 14.73 -15.60 22.19
CA ARG A 50 14.08 -16.41 23.24
C ARG A 50 13.31 -17.59 22.66
N ILE A 51 12.49 -17.35 21.62
CA ILE A 51 11.74 -18.42 20.94
C ILE A 51 12.71 -19.45 20.36
N ALA A 52 13.77 -19.00 19.68
CA ALA A 52 14.79 -19.88 19.11
C ALA A 52 15.52 -20.70 20.19
N GLN A 53 15.87 -20.09 21.33
CA GLN A 53 16.53 -20.79 22.44
C GLN A 53 15.64 -21.86 23.08
N VAL A 54 14.34 -21.58 23.26
CA VAL A 54 13.38 -22.55 23.80
C VAL A 54 13.21 -23.75 22.87
N LEU A 55 13.10 -23.50 21.56
CA LEU A 55 12.98 -24.56 20.55
C LEU A 55 14.26 -25.42 20.48
N SER A 56 15.44 -24.78 20.52
CA SER A 56 16.73 -25.48 20.57
C SER A 56 16.89 -26.33 21.83
N LYS A 57 16.51 -25.82 23.02
CA LYS A 57 16.59 -26.58 24.28
C LYS A 57 15.62 -27.76 24.34
N SER A 58 14.51 -27.67 23.61
CA SER A 58 13.49 -28.73 23.55
C SER A 58 13.79 -29.77 22.46
N ASN A 59 14.95 -29.68 21.79
CA ASN A 59 15.37 -30.54 20.69
C ASN A 59 14.35 -30.59 19.51
N ILE A 60 13.62 -29.50 19.29
CA ILE A 60 12.60 -29.40 18.24
C ILE A 60 13.25 -28.82 16.99
N SER A 61 13.08 -29.50 15.84
CA SER A 61 13.49 -28.94 14.54
C SER A 61 12.61 -27.75 14.18
N TYR A 62 13.21 -26.60 13.87
CA TYR A 62 12.49 -25.39 13.51
C TYR A 62 13.12 -24.68 12.31
N ASN A 63 12.27 -24.02 11.52
CA ASN A 63 12.72 -23.14 10.45
C ASN A 63 12.93 -21.72 11.02
N LYS A 64 13.91 -20.97 10.49
CA LYS A 64 14.21 -19.57 10.89
C LYS A 64 13.65 -18.53 9.89
N PRO A 65 12.38 -18.57 9.45
CA PRO A 65 11.86 -17.45 8.67
C PRO A 65 11.75 -16.23 9.59
N LYS A 66 11.95 -15.04 9.02
CA LYS A 66 11.78 -13.79 9.77
C LYS A 66 10.28 -13.64 10.12
N PRO A 67 9.89 -13.65 11.41
CA PRO A 67 8.50 -13.43 11.79
C PRO A 67 7.98 -12.08 11.27
N ASN A 68 6.72 -12.03 10.86
CA ASN A 68 6.06 -10.78 10.48
C ASN A 68 5.65 -10.01 11.74
N TRP A 69 6.46 -9.05 12.15
CA TRP A 69 6.23 -8.24 13.35
C TRP A 69 5.29 -7.05 13.14
N GLU A 70 4.69 -6.88 11.96
CA GLU A 70 3.87 -5.70 11.66
C GLU A 70 2.63 -5.62 12.57
N ASN A 71 1.91 -6.74 12.72
CA ASN A 71 0.74 -6.82 13.59
C ASN A 71 1.09 -6.58 15.07
N ILE A 72 2.12 -7.26 15.57
CA ILE A 72 2.62 -7.08 16.95
C ILE A 72 3.08 -5.63 17.19
N SER A 73 3.77 -5.02 16.22
CA SER A 73 4.25 -3.64 16.34
C SER A 73 3.12 -2.61 16.36
N MET A 74 2.04 -2.89 15.63
CA MET A 74 0.80 -2.11 15.64
C MET A 74 0.12 -2.22 16.99
N LEU A 75 -0.13 -3.43 17.50
CA LEU A 75 -0.78 -3.65 18.79
C LEU A 75 0.01 -3.06 19.97
N ILE A 76 1.35 -3.12 19.94
CA ILE A 76 2.21 -2.41 20.90
C ILE A 76 1.98 -0.88 20.84
N ASN A 77 1.81 -0.34 19.63
CA ASN A 77 1.58 1.09 19.44
C ASN A 77 0.18 1.51 19.91
N ASP A 78 -0.83 0.70 19.62
CA ASP A 78 -2.22 0.94 20.03
C ASP A 78 -2.35 0.91 21.56
N LYS A 79 -1.72 -0.09 22.21
CA LYS A 79 -1.60 -0.15 23.67
C LYS A 79 -0.93 1.10 24.25
N ARG A 80 0.14 1.60 23.61
CA ARG A 80 0.83 2.84 24.04
C ARG A 80 -0.06 4.08 23.90
N LEU A 81 -0.96 4.09 22.93
CA LEU A 81 -1.89 5.19 22.67
C LEU A 81 -3.20 5.06 23.47
N GLY A 82 -3.36 4.01 24.27
CA GLY A 82 -4.59 3.76 25.04
C GLY A 82 -5.78 3.37 24.17
N ILE A 83 -5.55 2.91 22.93
CA ILE A 83 -6.60 2.47 22.01
C ILE A 83 -7.00 1.05 22.42
N VAL A 84 -8.20 0.90 22.97
CA VAL A 84 -8.77 -0.39 23.33
C VAL A 84 -9.52 -0.94 22.11
N HIS A 85 -9.03 -2.03 21.54
CA HIS A 85 -9.81 -2.81 20.58
C HIS A 85 -10.89 -3.58 21.34
N PRO A 86 -12.19 -3.40 21.03
CA PRO A 86 -13.21 -4.30 21.55
C PRO A 86 -12.86 -5.72 21.11
N ASN A 87 -12.97 -6.67 22.05
CA ASN A 87 -12.66 -8.07 21.84
C ASN A 87 -13.53 -8.61 20.69
N ILE A 88 -12.97 -8.69 19.48
CA ILE A 88 -13.62 -9.36 18.36
C ILE A 88 -13.53 -10.86 18.67
N GLN A 89 -14.57 -11.39 19.32
CA GLN A 89 -14.83 -12.82 19.25
C GLN A 89 -14.94 -13.21 17.77
N PRO A 90 -14.47 -14.40 17.37
CA PRO A 90 -14.70 -14.89 16.02
C PRO A 90 -16.21 -14.86 15.77
N PHE A 91 -16.63 -14.02 14.84
CA PHE A 91 -18.02 -13.90 14.42
C PHE A 91 -18.47 -15.27 13.93
N GLU A 92 -19.38 -15.90 14.68
CA GLU A 92 -20.04 -17.13 14.25
C GLU A 92 -20.68 -16.90 12.89
N ALA A 93 -20.40 -17.83 11.97
CA ALA A 93 -20.91 -17.79 10.62
C ALA A 93 -22.43 -17.72 10.63
N PHE A 94 -22.98 -16.66 10.03
CA PHE A 94 -24.41 -16.59 9.75
C PHE A 94 -24.74 -17.67 8.69
N PRO A 95 -25.82 -18.45 8.88
CA PRO A 95 -26.22 -19.45 7.91
C PRO A 95 -26.74 -18.75 6.65
N ILE A 96 -25.97 -18.86 5.57
CA ILE A 96 -26.43 -18.51 4.22
C ILE A 96 -27.28 -19.68 3.75
N THR A 97 -28.58 -19.44 3.63
CA THR A 97 -29.55 -20.34 2.99
C THR A 97 -29.16 -20.57 1.53
N ASN A 98 -29.19 -21.84 1.14
CA ASN A 98 -28.87 -22.35 -0.19
C ASN A 98 -29.76 -21.74 -1.27
N ASP A 99 -29.16 -21.10 -2.26
CA ASP A 99 -29.60 -21.18 -3.66
C ASP A 99 -28.35 -21.25 -4.53
N GLU A 100 -28.22 -22.40 -5.22
CA GLU A 100 -27.11 -22.77 -6.11
C GLU A 100 -27.37 -22.21 -7.53
N PRO A 101 -26.32 -21.97 -8.33
CA PRO A 101 -25.91 -23.03 -9.25
C PRO A 101 -24.40 -23.29 -9.35
N ALA A 102 -24.09 -24.56 -9.58
CA ALA A 102 -22.79 -25.23 -9.72
C ALA A 102 -21.86 -24.64 -10.82
N GLY A 103 -20.53 -24.75 -10.77
CA GLY A 103 -19.65 -25.38 -9.80
C GLY A 103 -18.20 -24.95 -10.08
N VAL A 104 -17.45 -24.62 -9.03
CA VAL A 104 -16.02 -24.30 -9.09
C VAL A 104 -15.29 -25.16 -8.06
N SER A 105 -14.42 -26.04 -8.55
CA SER A 105 -13.57 -26.89 -7.73
C SER A 105 -12.49 -26.03 -7.04
N LYS A 106 -12.65 -25.81 -5.73
CA LYS A 106 -11.63 -25.15 -4.90
C LYS A 106 -10.61 -26.18 -4.42
N ASN A 107 -9.47 -26.27 -5.09
CA ASN A 107 -8.28 -26.88 -4.50
C ASN A 107 -7.48 -25.83 -3.74
N SER A 108 -7.41 -26.00 -2.42
CA SER A 108 -6.55 -25.27 -1.50
C SER A 108 -5.11 -25.79 -1.58
N SER A 109 -4.19 -25.00 -2.14
CA SER A 109 -2.76 -25.32 -2.11
C SER A 109 -2.05 -24.50 -1.02
N SER A 110 -1.53 -25.21 -0.02
CA SER A 110 -0.63 -24.73 1.02
C SER A 110 0.70 -24.23 0.45
N LEU A 111 1.13 -23.02 0.83
CA LEU A 111 2.42 -22.46 0.45
C LEU A 111 3.53 -22.95 1.41
N ASN A 112 4.30 -23.96 0.98
CA ASN A 112 5.60 -24.29 1.54
C ASN A 112 6.68 -23.46 0.82
N ALA A 113 7.40 -22.61 1.56
CA ALA A 113 8.53 -21.86 1.03
C ALA A 113 9.83 -22.65 1.25
N SER A 114 10.23 -23.42 0.22
CA SER A 114 11.57 -23.99 0.09
C SER A 114 12.40 -23.06 -0.79
N SER A 115 13.50 -22.54 -0.26
CA SER A 115 14.51 -21.82 -1.03
C SER A 115 15.30 -22.81 -1.88
N SER A 116 14.89 -22.97 -3.13
CA SER A 116 15.79 -23.33 -4.23
C SER A 116 15.54 -22.34 -5.37
N ALA A 117 16.62 -21.75 -5.86
CA ALA A 117 16.55 -20.79 -6.95
C ALA A 117 16.12 -21.51 -8.23
N SER A 118 14.88 -21.26 -8.64
CA SER A 118 14.38 -21.39 -10.01
C SER A 118 13.26 -20.36 -10.17
N PRO A 119 13.24 -19.55 -11.25
CA PRO A 119 12.48 -18.31 -11.30
C PRO A 119 11.02 -18.59 -11.65
N ALA A 120 10.20 -18.98 -10.68
CA ALA A 120 8.76 -18.95 -10.88
C ALA A 120 8.35 -17.49 -11.23
N PRO A 121 7.60 -17.26 -12.33
CA PRO A 121 7.17 -15.92 -12.66
C PRO A 121 6.24 -15.43 -11.54
N LYS A 122 6.60 -14.29 -10.93
CA LYS A 122 5.79 -13.63 -9.88
C LYS A 122 4.39 -13.22 -10.37
N GLN A 123 4.10 -13.39 -11.65
CA GLN A 123 2.82 -13.15 -12.29
C GLN A 123 2.47 -14.39 -13.11
N PRO A 124 1.34 -15.04 -12.82
CA PRO A 124 0.87 -16.16 -13.61
C PRO A 124 0.58 -15.68 -15.04
N ARG A 125 0.89 -16.54 -16.01
CA ARG A 125 0.43 -16.32 -17.39
C ARG A 125 -1.05 -16.67 -17.47
N LEU A 126 -1.76 -16.00 -18.35
CA LEU A 126 -3.15 -16.32 -18.67
C LEU A 126 -3.24 -17.73 -19.25
N SER A 127 -4.19 -18.51 -18.74
CA SER A 127 -4.53 -19.80 -19.32
C SER A 127 -5.44 -19.61 -20.55
N LEU A 128 -5.57 -20.65 -21.38
CA LEU A 128 -6.49 -20.59 -22.53
C LEU A 128 -7.95 -20.31 -22.11
N PRO A 129 -8.49 -20.94 -21.05
CA PRO A 129 -9.81 -20.59 -20.52
C PRO A 129 -9.96 -19.12 -20.11
N ASP A 130 -8.90 -18.51 -19.57
CA ASP A 130 -8.94 -17.09 -19.19
C ASP A 130 -9.05 -16.20 -20.44
N LYS A 131 -8.30 -16.53 -21.50
CA LYS A 131 -8.37 -15.79 -22.77
C LYS A 131 -9.75 -15.93 -23.44
N ASP A 132 -10.36 -17.11 -23.37
CA ASP A 132 -11.72 -17.33 -23.89
C ASP A 132 -12.77 -16.53 -23.10
N TYR A 133 -12.62 -16.46 -21.76
CA TYR A 133 -13.48 -15.63 -20.91
C TYR A 133 -13.36 -14.14 -21.25
N ILE A 134 -12.13 -13.65 -21.41
CA ILE A 134 -11.85 -12.26 -21.80
C ILE A 134 -12.51 -11.97 -23.15
N LYS A 135 -12.32 -12.84 -24.15
CA LYS A 135 -12.93 -12.69 -25.48
C LYS A 135 -14.45 -12.57 -25.41
N LYS A 136 -15.09 -13.49 -24.67
CA LYS A 136 -16.54 -13.45 -24.47
C LYS A 136 -17.00 -12.14 -23.81
N SER A 137 -16.27 -11.65 -22.81
CA SER A 137 -16.60 -10.39 -22.14
C SER A 137 -16.58 -9.18 -23.08
N TYR A 138 -15.74 -9.19 -24.12
CA TYR A 138 -15.69 -8.13 -25.13
C TYR A 138 -16.76 -8.33 -26.23
N GLU A 139 -17.10 -9.57 -26.58
CA GLU A 139 -18.18 -9.89 -27.53
C GLU A 139 -19.57 -9.48 -27.02
N ASP A 140 -19.78 -9.46 -25.70
CA ASP A 140 -21.04 -9.06 -25.07
C ASP A 140 -21.32 -7.54 -25.16
N PHE A 141 -20.40 -6.73 -25.68
CA PHE A 141 -20.60 -5.29 -25.83
C PHE A 141 -21.53 -4.92 -26.98
N ASN A 142 -22.43 -3.96 -26.71
CA ASN A 142 -23.23 -3.36 -27.75
C ASN A 142 -22.42 -2.32 -28.55
N GLU A 143 -22.23 -2.57 -29.84
CA GLU A 143 -21.48 -1.69 -30.74
C GLU A 143 -22.05 -0.26 -30.84
N THR A 144 -23.36 -0.08 -30.57
CA THR A 144 -23.98 1.25 -30.66
C THR A 144 -23.62 2.15 -29.49
N SER A 145 -23.23 1.58 -28.34
CA SER A 145 -22.87 2.32 -27.13
C SER A 145 -21.37 2.48 -26.91
N MET A 146 -20.53 1.89 -27.76
CA MET A 146 -19.08 1.99 -27.66
C MET A 146 -18.60 3.42 -27.86
N TRP A 147 -17.55 3.80 -27.13
CA TRP A 147 -16.97 5.12 -27.23
C TRP A 147 -16.18 5.29 -28.52
N LYS A 148 -16.67 6.20 -29.37
CA LYS A 148 -16.03 6.60 -30.62
C LYS A 148 -15.31 7.93 -30.44
N LEU A 149 -14.01 7.94 -30.75
CA LEU A 149 -13.20 9.15 -30.77
C LEU A 149 -13.40 9.94 -32.05
N SER A 150 -12.96 11.20 -32.06
CA SER A 150 -13.03 12.08 -33.24
C SER A 150 -12.25 11.54 -34.45
N SER A 151 -11.23 10.72 -34.21
CA SER A 151 -10.46 10.00 -35.23
C SER A 151 -11.23 8.86 -35.91
N GLY A 152 -12.40 8.47 -35.38
CA GLY A 152 -13.17 7.30 -35.79
C GLY A 152 -12.72 6.00 -35.12
N VAL A 153 -11.71 6.05 -34.25
CA VAL A 153 -11.27 4.91 -33.44
C VAL A 153 -12.33 4.59 -32.39
N VAL A 154 -12.63 3.29 -32.24
CA VAL A 154 -13.52 2.78 -31.19
C VAL A 154 -12.66 2.28 -30.04
N VAL A 155 -12.79 2.89 -28.87
CA VAL A 155 -11.90 2.66 -27.71
C VAL A 155 -11.95 1.19 -27.27
N GLU A 156 -13.15 0.64 -27.12
CA GLU A 156 -13.35 -0.74 -26.64
C GLU A 156 -12.79 -1.78 -27.61
N LYS A 157 -12.84 -1.53 -28.93
CA LYS A 157 -12.23 -2.43 -29.93
C LYS A 157 -10.71 -2.45 -29.81
N LYS A 158 -10.10 -1.30 -29.50
CA LYS A 158 -8.65 -1.22 -29.24
C LYS A 158 -8.27 -1.83 -27.90
N MET A 159 -9.13 -1.71 -26.89
CA MET A 159 -8.95 -2.40 -25.62
C MET A 159 -9.05 -3.93 -25.79
N GLU A 160 -9.98 -4.43 -26.60
CA GLU A 160 -10.11 -5.85 -26.94
C GLU A 160 -8.85 -6.36 -27.64
N GLU A 161 -8.38 -5.65 -28.67
CA GLU A 161 -7.16 -6.00 -29.41
C GLU A 161 -5.97 -6.15 -28.46
N PHE A 162 -5.81 -5.21 -27.53
CA PHE A 162 -4.76 -5.29 -26.52
C PHE A 162 -4.99 -6.40 -25.48
N ALA A 163 -6.22 -6.58 -25.02
CA ALA A 163 -6.59 -7.58 -24.02
C ALA A 163 -6.27 -9.01 -24.50
N LEU A 164 -6.57 -9.30 -25.77
CA LEU A 164 -6.30 -10.59 -26.41
C LEU A 164 -4.80 -10.81 -26.67
N ALA A 165 -4.05 -9.74 -26.93
CA ALA A 165 -2.59 -9.79 -27.09
C ALA A 165 -1.84 -10.03 -25.76
N CYS A 166 -2.46 -9.77 -24.60
CA CYS A 166 -1.82 -9.97 -23.31
C CYS A 166 -1.55 -11.46 -23.00
N ASP A 167 -0.39 -11.74 -22.42
CA ASP A 167 -0.02 -13.05 -21.89
C ASP A 167 -0.08 -13.12 -20.36
N PHE A 168 -0.19 -11.97 -19.71
CA PHE A 168 -0.31 -11.81 -18.27
C PHE A 168 -1.57 -11.00 -17.94
N GLU A 169 -2.08 -11.15 -16.72
CA GLU A 169 -3.22 -10.38 -16.22
C GLU A 169 -2.93 -8.87 -16.24
N HIS A 170 -3.85 -8.11 -16.84
CA HIS A 170 -3.75 -6.66 -17.01
C HIS A 170 -5.12 -6.02 -16.70
N PRO A 171 -5.19 -4.79 -16.14
CA PRO A 171 -6.45 -4.12 -15.82
C PRO A 171 -7.47 -4.02 -16.98
N VAL A 172 -6.99 -4.07 -18.22
CA VAL A 172 -7.82 -4.12 -19.43
C VAL A 172 -8.79 -5.30 -19.47
N HIS A 173 -8.45 -6.44 -18.84
CA HIS A 173 -9.35 -7.61 -18.75
C HIS A 173 -10.59 -7.34 -17.92
N SER A 174 -10.53 -6.35 -17.03
CA SER A 174 -11.64 -5.86 -16.21
C SER A 174 -12.19 -4.53 -16.72
N LEU A 175 -11.95 -4.20 -17.99
CA LEU A 175 -12.43 -2.97 -18.66
C LEU A 175 -11.90 -1.67 -18.01
N VAL A 176 -10.77 -1.75 -17.32
CA VAL A 176 -10.12 -0.59 -16.74
C VAL A 176 -9.12 -0.02 -17.74
N LEU A 177 -9.40 1.19 -18.22
CA LEU A 177 -8.52 1.95 -19.09
C LEU A 177 -7.70 2.95 -18.26
N ASP A 178 -6.41 2.65 -18.08
CA ASP A 178 -5.44 3.58 -17.50
C ASP A 178 -4.64 4.27 -18.60
N LEU A 179 -5.00 5.50 -18.93
CA LEU A 179 -4.34 6.31 -19.96
C LEU A 179 -2.88 6.68 -19.62
N GLY A 180 -2.44 6.43 -18.37
CA GLY A 180 -1.05 6.58 -17.96
C GLY A 180 -0.15 5.41 -18.35
N ASP A 181 -0.70 4.27 -18.79
CA ASP A 181 0.09 3.12 -19.24
C ASP A 181 0.67 3.36 -20.64
N GLU A 182 1.99 3.27 -20.77
CA GLU A 182 2.67 3.48 -22.05
C GLU A 182 2.33 2.42 -23.12
N SER A 183 1.79 1.27 -22.71
CA SER A 183 1.34 0.21 -23.61
C SER A 183 0.28 0.71 -24.61
N TRP A 184 -0.50 1.71 -24.23
CA TRP A 184 -1.55 2.29 -25.07
C TRP A 184 -1.05 3.09 -26.26
N LYS A 185 0.18 3.59 -26.21
CA LYS A 185 0.81 4.32 -27.34
C LYS A 185 0.94 3.47 -28.61
N LYS A 186 0.81 2.14 -28.50
CA LYS A 186 0.77 1.21 -29.64
C LYS A 186 -0.60 1.12 -30.31
N TYR A 187 -1.67 1.42 -29.57
CA TYR A 187 -3.06 1.22 -29.99
C TYR A 187 -3.79 2.54 -30.29
N PHE A 188 -3.35 3.62 -29.66
CA PHE A 188 -3.92 4.96 -29.76
C PHE A 188 -2.85 5.97 -30.16
N SER A 189 -3.24 6.99 -30.93
CA SER A 189 -2.38 8.14 -31.20
C SER A 189 -2.33 9.08 -29.99
N ASP A 190 -1.33 9.98 -29.94
CA ASP A 190 -1.25 11.00 -28.89
C ASP A 190 -2.48 11.92 -28.89
N GLN A 191 -3.10 12.14 -30.06
CA GLN A 191 -4.35 12.89 -30.18
C GLN A 191 -5.53 12.16 -29.54
N ASP A 192 -5.64 10.84 -29.78
CA ASP A 192 -6.70 10.00 -29.18
C ASP A 192 -6.56 10.00 -27.65
N ILE A 193 -5.34 9.84 -27.13
CA ILE A 193 -5.07 9.86 -25.69
C ILE A 193 -5.41 11.22 -25.09
N ALA A 194 -5.06 12.32 -25.77
CA ALA A 194 -5.41 13.67 -25.32
C ALA A 194 -6.93 13.90 -25.33
N GLU A 195 -7.66 13.41 -26.32
CA GLU A 195 -9.12 13.48 -26.36
C GLU A 195 -9.74 12.73 -25.18
N MET A 196 -9.26 11.51 -24.91
CA MET A 196 -9.75 10.70 -23.79
C MET A 196 -9.44 11.32 -22.43
N MET A 197 -8.25 11.89 -22.25
CA MET A 197 -7.84 12.57 -21.00
C MET A 197 -8.71 13.80 -20.71
N ASN A 198 -9.10 14.53 -21.74
CA ASN A 198 -9.89 15.76 -21.60
C ASN A 198 -11.40 15.51 -21.70
N TYR A 199 -11.83 14.25 -21.85
CA TYR A 199 -13.24 13.91 -21.97
C TYR A 199 -13.98 14.25 -20.68
N ASN A 200 -15.00 15.09 -20.80
CA ASN A 200 -15.81 15.57 -19.66
C ASN A 200 -14.95 16.16 -18.53
N GLU A 201 -13.85 16.84 -18.88
CA GLU A 201 -12.97 17.48 -17.92
C GLU A 201 -13.78 18.48 -17.07
N LYS A 202 -13.89 18.19 -15.78
CA LYS A 202 -14.53 19.09 -14.83
C LYS A 202 -13.59 20.26 -14.60
N LYS A 203 -14.00 21.45 -15.02
CA LYS A 203 -13.28 22.69 -14.73
C LYS A 203 -13.21 22.86 -13.21
N LEU A 204 -12.03 22.67 -12.65
CA LEU A 204 -11.75 23.06 -11.28
C LEU A 204 -11.72 24.58 -11.21
N PRO A 205 -12.23 25.18 -10.12
CA PRO A 205 -12.10 26.62 -9.92
C PRO A 205 -10.62 26.99 -9.87
N GLU A 206 -10.25 28.07 -10.55
CA GLU A 206 -8.91 28.60 -10.49
C GLU A 206 -8.57 29.03 -9.06
N LEU A 207 -7.30 28.88 -8.68
CA LEU A 207 -6.83 29.36 -7.38
C LEU A 207 -6.94 30.89 -7.36
N PRO A 208 -7.56 31.50 -6.34
CA PRO A 208 -7.65 32.95 -6.23
C PRO A 208 -6.26 33.59 -6.35
N ALA A 209 -6.14 34.65 -7.15
CA ALA A 209 -4.86 35.27 -7.49
C ALA A 209 -4.10 35.74 -6.23
N GLU A 210 -4.82 36.20 -5.22
CA GLU A 210 -4.28 36.64 -3.95
C GLU A 210 -3.60 35.49 -3.19
N LEU A 211 -4.23 34.31 -3.19
CA LEU A 211 -3.70 33.12 -2.54
C LEU A 211 -2.50 32.56 -3.32
N ASN A 212 -2.56 32.58 -4.65
CA ASN A 212 -1.43 32.20 -5.49
C ASN A 212 -0.22 33.11 -5.24
N ASN A 213 -0.43 34.42 -5.17
CA ASN A 213 0.60 35.40 -4.85
C ASN A 213 1.20 35.15 -3.46
N LEU A 214 0.37 34.87 -2.44
CA LEU A 214 0.85 34.50 -1.11
C LEU A 214 1.78 33.29 -1.15
N ILE A 215 1.41 32.24 -1.89
CA ILE A 215 2.23 31.02 -2.03
C ILE A 215 3.54 31.32 -2.77
N LEU A 216 3.49 32.12 -3.84
CA LEU A 216 4.67 32.49 -4.62
C LEU A 216 5.64 33.36 -3.81
N GLU A 217 5.15 34.34 -3.05
CA GLU A 217 5.97 35.15 -2.16
C GLU A 217 6.56 34.32 -1.02
N ALA A 218 5.74 33.44 -0.40
CA ALA A 218 6.22 32.52 0.63
C ALA A 218 7.38 31.63 0.13
N ARG A 219 7.34 31.19 -1.13
CA ARG A 219 8.39 30.34 -1.74
C ARG A 219 9.71 31.08 -1.96
N LYS A 220 9.69 32.41 -2.10
CA LYS A 220 10.90 33.24 -2.26
C LYS A 220 11.67 33.43 -0.94
N LEU A 221 11.03 33.16 0.19
CA LEU A 221 11.64 33.39 1.50
C LEU A 221 12.72 32.33 1.79
N PRO A 222 13.90 32.76 2.26
CA PRO A 222 15.05 31.86 2.37
C PRO A 222 15.02 30.97 3.61
N ASP A 223 14.30 31.38 4.66
CA ASP A 223 14.32 30.73 5.96
C ASP A 223 12.95 30.77 6.68
N ALA A 224 12.81 29.91 7.70
CA ALA A 224 11.57 29.74 8.43
C ALA A 224 11.20 30.94 9.32
N ASP A 225 12.17 31.72 9.78
CA ASP A 225 11.92 32.91 10.60
C ASP A 225 11.38 34.06 9.73
N SER A 226 11.94 34.25 8.54
CA SER A 226 11.41 35.14 7.51
C SER A 226 9.98 34.75 7.11
N PHE A 227 9.71 33.46 6.92
CA PHE A 227 8.36 32.97 6.65
C PHE A 227 7.39 33.23 7.81
N LYS A 228 7.83 33.00 9.04
CA LYS A 228 7.02 33.29 10.22
C LYS A 228 6.75 34.79 10.39
N GLN A 229 7.69 35.66 10.05
CA GLN A 229 7.47 37.12 10.03
C GLN A 229 6.50 37.53 8.94
N TYR A 230 6.62 36.93 7.75
CA TYR A 230 5.68 37.14 6.65
C TYR A 230 4.24 36.77 7.04
N LEU A 231 4.07 35.62 7.70
CA LEU A 231 2.76 35.18 8.22
C LEU A 231 2.20 36.00 9.38
N LYS A 232 2.97 36.94 9.97
CA LYS A 232 2.42 37.86 10.99
C LYS A 232 1.74 39.07 10.38
N GLN A 233 1.91 39.30 9.08
CA GLN A 233 1.26 40.39 8.39
C GLN A 233 -0.25 40.15 8.29
N GLU A 234 -1.01 41.23 8.20
CA GLU A 234 -2.44 41.17 7.90
C GLU A 234 -2.63 41.01 6.39
N PHE A 235 -3.51 40.10 6.00
CA PHE A 235 -3.86 39.89 4.60
C PHE A 235 -5.29 40.38 4.38
N GLY A 236 -5.50 41.22 3.38
CA GLY A 236 -6.83 41.76 3.08
C GLY A 236 -7.83 40.75 2.49
N SER A 237 -7.40 39.52 2.20
CA SER A 237 -8.24 38.46 1.63
C SER A 237 -8.51 37.36 2.65
N THR A 238 -9.79 37.01 2.83
CA THR A 238 -10.23 35.92 3.72
C THR A 238 -9.55 34.59 3.38
N ALA A 239 -9.29 34.31 2.10
CA ALA A 239 -8.60 33.09 1.68
C ALA A 239 -7.13 33.07 2.15
N CYS A 240 -6.46 34.22 2.09
CA CYS A 240 -5.09 34.38 2.58
C CYS A 240 -5.01 34.31 4.10
N GLU A 241 -5.99 34.87 4.81
CA GLU A 241 -6.10 34.75 6.27
C GLU A 241 -6.32 33.31 6.71
N TRP A 242 -7.24 32.59 6.04
CA TRP A 242 -7.45 31.16 6.30
C TRP A 242 -6.17 30.35 6.08
N ALA A 243 -5.42 30.62 5.00
CA ALA A 243 -4.15 29.95 4.72
C ALA A 243 -3.11 30.25 5.81
N LYS A 244 -2.97 31.54 6.20
CA LYS A 244 -2.11 31.98 7.30
C LYS A 244 -2.43 31.24 8.59
N ASP A 245 -3.70 31.23 8.99
CA ASP A 245 -4.15 30.62 10.24
C ASP A 245 -3.94 29.11 10.24
N THR A 246 -4.18 28.46 9.10
CA THR A 246 -3.92 27.02 8.93
C THR A 246 -2.44 26.70 9.14
N VAL A 247 -1.53 27.47 8.53
CA VAL A 247 -0.08 27.27 8.69
C VAL A 247 0.36 27.59 10.13
N LEU A 248 -0.12 28.68 10.73
CA LEU A 248 0.21 29.03 12.12
C LEU A 248 -0.33 28.00 13.11
N ALA A 249 -1.53 27.47 12.89
CA ALA A 249 -2.10 26.39 13.69
C ALA A 249 -1.22 25.15 13.61
N TYR A 250 -0.76 24.79 12.41
CA TYR A 250 0.17 23.68 12.22
C TYR A 250 1.48 23.89 12.99
N ILE A 251 2.10 25.07 12.91
CA ILE A 251 3.31 25.42 13.66
C ILE A 251 3.08 25.34 15.18
N LYS A 252 1.92 25.80 15.66
CA LYS A 252 1.55 25.72 17.09
C LYS A 252 1.51 24.26 17.58
N LEU A 253 1.06 23.31 16.75
CA LEU A 253 1.06 21.89 17.13
C LEU A 253 2.47 21.36 17.44
N PHE A 254 3.49 21.81 16.71
CA PHE A 254 4.89 21.50 17.03
C PHE A 254 5.36 22.20 18.29
N LYS A 255 5.06 23.51 18.42
CA LYS A 255 5.47 24.31 19.58
C LYS A 255 4.95 23.73 20.89
N TYR A 256 3.69 23.29 20.92
CA TYR A 256 3.07 22.73 22.12
C TYR A 256 3.33 21.22 22.29
N GLN A 257 4.28 20.66 21.56
CA GLN A 257 4.65 19.24 21.60
C GLN A 257 3.45 18.29 21.39
N LYS A 258 2.39 18.75 20.70
CA LYS A 258 1.26 17.91 20.29
C LYS A 258 1.66 17.00 19.12
N LEU A 259 2.71 17.38 18.40
CA LEU A 259 3.38 16.62 17.35
C LEU A 259 4.90 16.51 17.64
N PRO A 260 5.33 15.69 18.63
CA PRO A 260 6.74 15.63 19.05
C PRO A 260 7.62 14.90 18.04
N LEU A 261 8.69 15.55 17.59
CA LEU A 261 9.69 15.03 16.64
C LEU A 261 10.81 14.20 17.31
N ASN A 262 10.52 13.51 18.41
CA ASN A 262 11.57 12.86 19.21
C ASN A 262 12.15 11.62 18.51
N HIS A 263 11.27 10.74 18.01
CA HIS A 263 11.66 9.47 17.39
C HIS A 263 10.76 9.07 16.20
N GLN A 264 9.95 10.01 15.70
CA GLN A 264 9.01 9.75 14.60
C GLN A 264 9.68 10.13 13.28
N THR A 265 9.69 9.22 12.32
CA THR A 265 10.06 9.57 10.94
C THR A 265 8.97 10.48 10.34
N GLU A 266 9.29 11.23 9.28
CA GLU A 266 8.28 12.00 8.52
C GLU A 266 7.09 11.10 8.12
N GLY A 267 7.36 9.86 7.73
CA GLY A 267 6.34 8.88 7.41
C GLY A 267 5.46 8.48 8.61
N ASP A 268 5.98 8.53 9.84
CA ASP A 268 5.18 8.27 11.04
C ASP A 268 4.28 9.47 11.40
N MET A 269 4.74 10.70 11.10
CA MET A 269 3.98 11.93 11.26
C MET A 269 2.84 12.03 10.24
N LEU A 270 3.12 11.72 8.96
CA LEU A 270 2.12 11.66 7.90
C LEU A 270 1.06 10.60 8.19
N ARG A 271 1.45 9.42 8.70
CA ARG A 271 0.49 8.37 9.12
C ARG A 271 -0.38 8.80 10.31
N ARG A 272 0.13 9.64 11.20
CA ARG A 272 -0.61 10.11 12.38
C ARG A 272 -1.65 11.17 12.03
N ILE A 273 -1.34 12.05 11.09
CA ILE A 273 -2.21 13.16 10.68
C ILE A 273 -3.18 12.72 9.57
N TRP A 274 -2.69 11.91 8.63
CA TRP A 274 -3.41 11.49 7.43
C TRP A 274 -3.44 9.96 7.34
N PHE A 275 -4.20 9.33 8.25
CA PHE A 275 -4.26 7.87 8.44
C PHE A 275 -4.62 7.08 7.15
N PHE A 276 -5.25 7.75 6.17
CA PHE A 276 -5.60 7.18 4.87
C PHE A 276 -4.45 7.19 3.84
N SER A 277 -3.35 7.91 4.10
CA SER A 277 -2.21 7.99 3.19
C SER A 277 -1.20 6.86 3.46
N ARG A 278 -1.53 5.64 3.02
CA ARG A 278 -0.57 4.52 2.96
C ARG A 278 0.50 4.77 1.90
N GLY A 279 1.56 5.50 2.25
CA GLY A 279 2.71 5.79 1.37
C GLY A 279 3.89 4.83 1.57
N GLU A 280 4.61 4.52 0.49
CA GLU A 280 5.88 3.77 0.52
C GLU A 280 6.93 4.40 1.44
N LYS A 281 7.86 3.58 1.95
CA LYS A 281 8.95 3.97 2.88
C LYS A 281 10.04 4.87 2.24
N SER A 282 9.80 5.36 1.03
CA SER A 282 10.64 6.27 0.25
C SER A 282 9.75 7.31 -0.44
N SER A 283 10.29 8.48 -0.76
CA SER A 283 9.59 9.54 -1.47
C SER A 283 8.85 9.01 -2.70
N LYS A 284 7.51 9.17 -2.73
CA LYS A 284 6.66 8.76 -3.86
C LYS A 284 7.18 9.35 -5.17
N SER A 285 7.62 10.61 -5.16
CA SER A 285 8.22 11.29 -6.31
C SER A 285 9.48 10.60 -6.83
N SER A 286 10.39 10.18 -5.95
CA SER A 286 11.62 9.47 -6.35
C SER A 286 11.34 8.05 -6.84
N CYS A 287 10.36 7.37 -6.26
CA CYS A 287 9.90 6.08 -6.76
C CYS A 287 9.24 6.20 -8.13
N VAL A 288 8.34 7.17 -8.32
CA VAL A 288 7.69 7.43 -9.62
C VAL A 288 8.74 7.79 -10.67
N SER A 289 9.65 8.73 -10.38
CA SER A 289 10.71 9.15 -11.31
C SER A 289 11.62 7.98 -11.73
N ARG A 290 11.99 7.08 -10.81
CA ARG A 290 12.82 5.91 -11.13
C ARG A 290 12.09 4.81 -11.92
N ASN A 291 10.77 4.88 -12.01
CA ASN A 291 9.93 3.88 -12.68
C ASN A 291 9.03 4.54 -13.74
N LEU A 292 9.40 5.70 -14.28
CA LEU A 292 8.54 6.51 -15.15
C LEU A 292 8.12 5.78 -16.45
N GLY A 293 8.96 4.86 -16.95
CA GLY A 293 8.67 4.02 -18.11
C GLY A 293 8.38 2.56 -17.77
N ARG A 294 8.06 2.26 -16.50
CA ARG A 294 7.73 0.89 -16.09
C ARG A 294 6.25 0.64 -16.37
N THR A 295 5.97 -0.22 -17.34
CA THR A 295 4.60 -0.65 -17.69
C THR A 295 4.09 -1.76 -16.79
N LEU A 296 2.78 -1.96 -16.78
CA LEU A 296 2.15 -3.12 -16.15
C LEU A 296 2.48 -4.39 -16.94
N ALA A 297 2.25 -5.56 -16.33
CA ALA A 297 2.38 -6.80 -17.10
C ALA A 297 1.23 -6.89 -18.09
N ALA A 298 1.57 -7.18 -19.34
CA ALA A 298 0.60 -7.30 -20.42
C ALA A 298 1.07 -8.39 -21.38
N ILE A 299 1.66 -7.99 -22.51
CA ILE A 299 2.34 -8.91 -23.45
C ILE A 299 3.63 -9.42 -22.81
N GLU A 300 4.39 -8.51 -22.21
CA GLU A 300 5.63 -8.82 -21.50
C GLU A 300 5.41 -8.85 -19.99
N LYS A 301 6.32 -9.52 -19.30
CA LYS A 301 6.30 -9.61 -17.84
C LYS A 301 6.66 -8.26 -17.23
N MET A 302 6.00 -7.87 -16.15
CA MET A 302 6.31 -6.62 -15.46
C MET A 302 7.72 -6.64 -14.89
N ASP A 303 8.49 -5.60 -15.20
CA ASP A 303 9.81 -5.38 -14.64
C ASP A 303 9.78 -5.23 -13.12
N ARG A 304 10.91 -5.50 -12.47
CA ARG A 304 11.04 -5.25 -11.03
C ARG A 304 11.02 -3.76 -10.76
N LYS A 305 10.18 -3.35 -9.81
CA LYS A 305 10.15 -1.96 -9.34
C LYS A 305 11.50 -1.56 -8.76
N PHE A 306 12.06 -0.45 -9.23
CA PHE A 306 13.21 0.17 -8.61
C PHE A 306 12.78 0.90 -7.33
N THR A 307 13.28 0.44 -6.18
CA THR A 307 13.05 1.10 -4.89
C THR A 307 14.29 1.89 -4.49
N GLY A 308 14.11 3.15 -4.07
CA GLY A 308 15.21 3.94 -3.52
C GLY A 308 15.76 3.36 -2.22
N ARG A 309 16.95 3.81 -1.81
CA ARG A 309 17.45 3.53 -0.46
C ARG A 309 16.49 4.16 0.55
N LYS A 310 16.16 3.41 1.61
CA LYS A 310 15.37 3.90 2.73
C LYS A 310 16.12 5.07 3.35
N VAL A 311 15.54 6.27 3.31
CA VAL A 311 16.12 7.45 3.96
C VAL A 311 15.85 7.29 5.44
N ASP A 312 16.83 6.81 6.20
CA ASP A 312 16.84 7.02 7.64
C ASP A 312 17.26 8.47 7.85
N MET A 313 16.37 9.29 8.40
CA MET A 313 16.67 10.68 8.73
C MET A 313 17.85 10.67 9.72
N PRO A 314 18.93 11.45 9.49
CA PRO A 314 20.00 11.54 10.46
C PRO A 314 19.41 12.05 11.77
N GLN A 315 19.56 11.27 12.85
CA GLN A 315 19.34 11.78 14.19
C GLN A 315 20.29 12.97 14.36
N ALA A 316 19.72 14.17 14.53
CA ALA A 316 20.48 15.26 15.11
C ALA A 316 20.94 14.80 16.49
N CYS A 317 22.23 14.50 16.64
CA CYS A 317 22.85 14.39 17.93
C CYS A 317 22.75 15.77 18.59
N ALA A 318 21.99 15.84 19.68
CA ALA A 318 22.12 16.91 20.66
C ALA A 318 23.32 16.62 21.57
#